data_AF-A0A9W6T771-F1
#
_entry.id   AF-A0A9W6T771-F1
#
_cell.length_a   1.000
_cell.length_b   1.000
_cell.length_c   1.000
_cell.angle_alpha   90.00
_cell.angle_beta   90.00
_cell.angle_gamma   90.00
#
_symmetry.space_group_name_H-M   'P 1'
#
loop_
_entity.id
_entity.type
_entity.pdbx_description
1 polymer ?
#
loop_
_entity_poly.entity_id
_entity_poly.type
_entity_poly.pdbx_seq_one_letter_code
_entity_poly.pdbx_strand_id
1 'polypeptide(L)'
;MKNAIHYLKDGDIISYGGCQFPTLGFVVDRYKRTKRFISEDFWHIDISIKKIGGGHSKKTDLVWEKGRLFDKFAVICLYQNCINKDNDRARVQSLQTKPTSNWAPLPLTTVELQKDCSRFFRISAKDALDAAEKLYQGGFVSYPRTETDSFPAAMDLKEFIQKQTPSAAWGQYANDLINVPGKFRQPRGDFLPVVRMMQLDLKLL
;
A
#
# COMPACT_ATOMS: atom_id res chain seq x y z
N MET A 1 -34.30 -8.46 14.73
CA MET A 1 -34.94 -7.17 14.34
C MET A 1 -35.74 -6.49 15.47
N LYS A 2 -36.19 -7.18 16.53
CA LYS A 2 -37.08 -6.60 17.55
C LYS A 2 -36.48 -5.48 18.43
N ASN A 3 -35.15 -5.34 18.53
CA ASN A 3 -34.52 -4.40 19.49
C ASN A 3 -34.07 -3.06 18.89
N ALA A 4 -34.18 -2.85 17.57
CA ALA A 4 -33.72 -1.62 16.91
C ALA A 4 -34.81 -0.55 16.79
N ILE A 5 -36.08 -0.93 16.93
CA ILE A 5 -37.25 -0.05 16.73
C ILE A 5 -37.28 1.09 17.76
N HIS A 6 -36.69 0.88 18.94
CA HIS A 6 -36.69 1.86 20.03
C HIS A 6 -35.81 3.11 19.77
N TYR A 7 -34.93 3.07 18.77
CA TYR A 7 -34.04 4.18 18.40
C TYR A 7 -34.55 5.02 17.23
N LEU A 8 -35.64 4.59 16.58
CA LEU A 8 -36.21 5.27 15.42
C LEU A 8 -37.33 6.19 15.91
N LYS A 9 -37.29 7.45 15.46
CA LYS A 9 -38.37 8.41 15.72
C LYS A 9 -39.41 8.34 14.61
N ASP A 10 -40.64 8.72 14.93
CA ASP A 10 -41.69 8.87 13.93
C ASP A 10 -41.24 9.90 12.86
N GLY A 11 -41.04 9.43 11.63
CA GLY A 11 -40.56 10.21 10.48
C GLY A 11 -39.19 9.79 9.92
N ASP A 12 -38.46 8.89 10.59
CA ASP A 12 -37.16 8.41 10.09
C ASP A 12 -37.33 7.51 8.84
N ILE A 13 -36.61 7.84 7.77
CA ILE A 13 -36.62 7.06 6.52
C ILE A 13 -35.64 5.89 6.64
N ILE A 14 -36.18 4.67 6.60
CA ILE A 14 -35.36 3.44 6.50
C ILE A 14 -35.32 3.01 5.04
N SER A 15 -34.17 3.17 4.40
CA SER A 15 -33.94 2.69 3.04
C SER A 15 -33.33 1.29 3.01
N TYR A 16 -33.72 0.49 2.04
CA TYR A 16 -33.08 -0.78 1.72
C TYR A 16 -32.66 -0.81 0.25
N GLY A 17 -31.47 -1.33 -0.03
CA GLY A 17 -30.97 -1.50 -1.40
C GLY A 17 -30.07 -2.72 -1.51
N GLY A 18 -30.15 -3.44 -2.63
CA GLY A 18 -29.41 -4.67 -2.87
C GLY A 18 -27.88 -4.51 -2.82
N CYS A 19 -27.36 -3.32 -3.14
CA CYS A 19 -25.95 -2.97 -2.97
C CYS A 19 -25.68 -2.24 -1.64
N GLN A 20 -26.60 -1.37 -1.19
CA GLN A 20 -26.45 -0.61 0.06
C GLN A 20 -26.32 -1.53 1.29
N PHE A 21 -27.14 -2.58 1.35
CA PHE A 21 -27.18 -3.50 2.48
C PHE A 21 -25.88 -4.32 2.67
N PRO A 22 -25.32 -4.99 1.64
CA PRO A 22 -24.04 -5.67 1.78
C PRO A 22 -22.87 -4.69 2.03
N THR A 23 -22.88 -3.48 1.47
CA THR A 23 -21.86 -2.47 1.76
C THR A 23 -21.86 -2.06 3.23
N LEU A 24 -23.04 -1.80 3.81
CA LEU A 24 -23.19 -1.57 5.25
C LEU A 24 -22.74 -2.80 6.06
N GLY A 25 -22.98 -4.00 5.53
CA GLY A 25 -22.52 -5.27 6.08
C GLY A 25 -21.01 -5.29 6.38
N PHE A 26 -20.15 -4.82 5.46
CA PHE A 26 -18.70 -4.76 5.69
C PHE A 26 -18.32 -3.87 6.88
N VAL A 27 -18.98 -2.73 7.02
CA VAL A 27 -18.74 -1.78 8.12
C VAL A 27 -19.17 -2.40 9.46
N VAL A 28 -20.37 -2.99 9.50
CA VAL A 28 -20.91 -3.64 10.69
C VAL A 28 -20.09 -4.86 11.10
N ASP A 29 -19.63 -5.66 10.13
CA ASP A 29 -18.77 -6.80 10.39
C ASP A 29 -17.43 -6.36 11.00
N ARG A 30 -16.75 -5.35 10.41
CA ARG A 30 -15.52 -4.80 10.97
C ARG A 30 -15.72 -4.26 12.39
N TYR A 31 -16.83 -3.57 12.64
CA TYR A 31 -17.20 -3.08 13.97
C TYR A 31 -17.37 -4.23 14.97
N LYS A 32 -18.12 -5.28 14.60
CA LYS A 32 -18.33 -6.47 15.45
C LYS A 32 -17.03 -7.20 15.74
N ARG A 33 -16.15 -7.36 14.74
CA ARG A 33 -14.81 -7.96 14.92
C ARG A 33 -13.99 -7.17 15.93
N THR A 34 -14.00 -5.84 15.85
CA THR A 34 -13.33 -4.99 16.86
C THR A 34 -13.95 -5.13 18.24
N LYS A 35 -15.29 -5.16 18.34
CA LYS A 35 -15.98 -5.30 19.64
C LYS A 35 -15.79 -6.66 20.30
N ARG A 36 -15.62 -7.71 19.50
CA ARG A 36 -15.37 -9.09 19.95
C ARG A 36 -13.88 -9.40 20.13
N PHE A 37 -12.99 -8.47 19.77
CA PHE A 37 -11.55 -8.66 19.92
C PHE A 37 -11.20 -8.65 21.41
N ILE A 38 -10.66 -9.76 21.90
CA ILE A 38 -10.11 -9.90 23.24
C ILE A 38 -8.60 -9.81 23.09
N SER A 39 -7.99 -8.78 23.67
CA SER A 39 -6.55 -8.62 23.68
C SER A 39 -5.91 -9.70 24.56
N GLU A 40 -4.86 -10.33 24.06
CA GLU A 40 -4.08 -11.32 24.80
C GLU A 40 -2.63 -10.82 24.95
N ASP A 41 -2.08 -11.00 26.15
CA ASP A 41 -0.70 -10.66 26.43
C ASP A 41 0.24 -11.62 25.69
N PHE A 42 1.29 -11.06 25.11
CA PHE A 42 2.35 -11.85 24.47
C PHE A 42 3.72 -11.31 24.88
N TRP A 43 4.71 -12.19 24.83
CA TRP A 43 6.09 -11.91 25.20
C TRP A 43 7.00 -12.24 24.03
N HIS A 44 8.07 -11.45 23.88
CA HIS A 44 9.13 -11.65 22.90
C HIS A 44 10.46 -11.25 23.52
N ILE A 45 11.56 -11.71 22.91
CA ILE A 45 12.91 -11.43 23.37
C ILE A 45 13.55 -10.47 22.37
N ASP A 46 13.81 -9.24 22.80
CA ASP A 46 14.52 -8.24 22.00
C ASP A 46 16.02 -8.31 22.30
N ILE A 47 16.84 -8.36 21.24
CA ILE A 47 18.29 -8.41 21.34
C ILE A 47 18.88 -7.30 20.49
N SER A 48 19.71 -6.46 21.10
CA SER A 48 20.44 -5.42 20.40
C SER A 48 21.94 -5.64 20.53
N ILE A 49 22.65 -5.70 19.41
CA ILE A 49 24.10 -5.90 19.39
C ILE A 49 24.79 -4.58 19.08
N LYS A 50 25.86 -4.30 19.84
CA LYS A 50 26.82 -3.24 19.54
C LYS A 50 28.13 -3.86 19.09
N LYS A 51 28.64 -3.43 17.94
CA LYS A 51 29.96 -3.87 17.47
C LYS A 51 31.05 -3.22 18.33
N ILE A 52 31.90 -4.04 18.93
CA ILE A 52 33.09 -3.58 19.68
C ILE A 52 34.28 -3.65 18.71
N GLY A 53 34.87 -2.50 18.37
CA GLY A 53 36.02 -2.39 17.46
C GLY A 53 35.63 -2.07 16.01
N GLY A 54 36.06 -0.89 15.55
CA GLY A 54 35.71 -0.27 14.26
C GLY A 54 34.87 0.97 14.47
N GLY A 55 35.29 2.13 13.94
CA GLY A 55 34.80 3.48 14.27
C GLY A 55 33.31 3.79 14.03
N HIS A 56 32.49 2.79 13.71
CA HIS A 56 31.05 2.90 13.57
C HIS A 56 30.35 2.04 14.62
N SER A 57 30.10 2.63 15.79
CA SER A 57 29.26 2.02 16.84
C SER A 57 27.79 2.17 16.46
N LYS A 58 27.32 1.33 15.54
CA LYS A 58 25.88 1.24 15.20
C LYS A 58 25.24 0.14 16.03
N LYS A 59 24.20 0.50 16.78
CA LYS A 59 23.31 -0.47 17.44
C LYS A 59 22.48 -1.15 16.35
N THR A 60 22.52 -2.48 16.31
CA THR A 60 21.71 -3.30 15.40
C THR A 60 20.72 -4.11 16.22
N ASP A 61 19.43 -3.90 15.97
CA ASP A 61 18.36 -4.68 16.59
C ASP A 61 18.15 -5.97 15.80
N LEU A 62 18.05 -7.08 16.51
CA LEU A 62 17.77 -8.39 15.95
C LEU A 62 16.30 -8.76 16.16
N VAL A 63 15.75 -9.44 15.16
CA VAL A 63 14.40 -10.01 15.25
C VAL A 63 14.52 -11.45 15.73
N TRP A 64 13.79 -11.79 16.78
CA TRP A 64 13.76 -13.16 17.29
C TRP A 64 13.09 -14.11 16.30
N GLU A 65 13.77 -15.21 15.97
CA GLU A 65 13.28 -16.21 14.98
C GLU A 65 11.91 -16.78 15.33
N LYS A 66 11.61 -16.99 16.62
CA LYS A 66 10.31 -17.51 17.07
C LYS A 66 9.20 -16.43 17.07
N GLY A 67 9.53 -15.17 16.78
CA GLY A 67 8.59 -14.06 16.77
C GLY A 67 8.10 -13.69 18.17
N ARG A 68 6.93 -14.20 18.57
CA ARG A 68 6.29 -13.94 19.87
C ARG A 68 5.64 -15.21 20.43
N LEU A 69 5.57 -15.33 21.76
CA LEU A 69 4.87 -16.41 22.45
C LEU A 69 3.84 -15.85 23.45
N PHE A 70 2.78 -16.62 23.70
CA PHE A 70 1.71 -16.29 24.64
C PHE A 70 1.87 -16.97 26.01
N ASP A 71 2.99 -17.67 26.23
CA ASP A 71 3.34 -18.22 27.54
C ASP A 71 4.54 -17.48 28.10
N LYS A 72 4.29 -16.74 29.18
CA LYS A 72 5.31 -15.98 29.90
C LYS A 72 6.41 -16.88 30.46
N PHE A 73 6.07 -18.03 31.03
CA PHE A 73 7.05 -18.92 31.66
C PHE A 73 7.99 -19.51 30.62
N ALA A 74 7.45 -19.94 29.47
CA ALA A 74 8.27 -20.41 28.35
C ALA A 74 9.27 -19.35 27.89
N VAL A 75 8.86 -18.08 27.74
CA VAL A 75 9.78 -17.01 27.33
C VAL A 75 10.83 -16.71 28.39
N ILE A 76 10.47 -16.70 29.68
CA ILE A 76 11.43 -16.50 30.78
C ILE A 76 12.48 -17.62 30.80
N CYS A 77 12.07 -18.88 30.64
CA CYS A 77 13.01 -20.01 30.57
C CYS A 77 13.98 -19.88 29.38
N LEU A 78 13.49 -19.46 28.22
CA LEU A 78 14.34 -19.21 27.05
C LEU A 78 15.31 -18.05 27.29
N TYR A 79 14.84 -16.95 27.87
CA TYR A 79 15.64 -15.79 28.22
C TYR A 79 16.76 -16.13 29.22
N GLN A 80 16.45 -16.87 30.28
CA GLN A 80 17.44 -17.36 31.25
C GLN A 80 18.48 -18.27 30.60
N ASN A 81 18.05 -19.15 29.70
CA ASN A 81 18.97 -20.01 28.95
C ASN A 81 19.94 -19.19 28.08
N CYS A 82 19.48 -18.12 27.44
CA CYS A 82 20.34 -17.23 26.65
C CYS A 82 21.40 -16.53 27.52
N ILE A 83 21.00 -15.96 28.67
CA ILE A 83 21.95 -15.29 29.58
C ILE A 83 22.98 -16.27 30.11
N ASN A 84 22.53 -17.44 30.59
CA ASN A 84 23.40 -18.39 31.27
C ASN A 84 24.39 -19.09 30.33
N LYS A 85 24.01 -19.31 29.06
CA LYS A 85 24.86 -20.04 28.10
C LYS A 85 25.83 -19.14 27.35
N ASP A 86 25.40 -17.94 26.97
CA ASP A 86 26.09 -17.18 25.93
C ASP A 86 26.94 -16.01 26.46
N ASN A 87 26.96 -15.74 27.77
CA ASN A 87 27.83 -14.76 28.44
C ASN A 87 27.90 -13.42 27.68
N ASP A 88 26.73 -12.91 27.28
CA ASP A 88 26.52 -11.69 26.48
C ASP A 88 27.23 -11.63 25.11
N ARG A 89 27.56 -12.79 24.53
CA ARG A 89 28.20 -12.90 23.21
C ARG A 89 27.28 -13.55 22.19
N ALA A 90 27.04 -12.84 21.10
CA ALA A 90 26.34 -13.40 19.94
C ALA A 90 27.35 -13.91 18.90
N ARG A 91 27.08 -15.09 18.32
CA ARG A 91 27.84 -15.65 17.19
C ARG A 91 27.03 -15.60 15.92
N VAL A 92 27.61 -15.06 14.85
CA VAL A 92 27.00 -15.14 13.51
C VAL A 92 27.05 -16.59 13.04
N GLN A 93 25.88 -17.22 12.88
CA GLN A 93 25.77 -18.60 12.38
C GLN A 93 25.77 -18.66 10.85
N SER A 94 25.06 -17.73 10.19
CA SER A 94 24.96 -17.69 8.73
C SER A 94 24.78 -16.25 8.24
N LEU A 95 25.38 -15.92 7.10
CA LEU A 95 25.15 -14.67 6.37
C LEU A 95 24.62 -15.01 4.97
N GLN A 96 23.40 -14.57 4.67
CA GLN A 96 22.82 -14.69 3.34
C GLN A 96 22.45 -13.32 2.80
N THR A 97 22.94 -13.02 1.59
CA THR A 97 22.57 -11.81 0.86
C THR A 97 21.81 -12.25 -0.38
N LYS A 98 20.56 -11.79 -0.51
CA LYS A 98 19.73 -12.05 -1.69
C LYS A 98 19.42 -10.72 -2.37
N PRO A 99 19.58 -10.60 -3.69
CA PRO A 99 19.14 -9.41 -4.40
C PRO A 99 17.61 -9.32 -4.29
N THR A 100 17.12 -8.21 -3.74
CA THR A 100 15.69 -7.89 -3.70
C THR A 100 15.39 -6.76 -4.67
N SER A 101 14.34 -6.89 -5.48
CA SER A 101 13.85 -5.83 -6.35
C SER A 101 12.45 -5.41 -5.93
N ASN A 102 12.21 -4.10 -5.93
CA ASN A 102 10.86 -3.56 -5.85
C ASN A 102 10.38 -3.28 -7.26
N TRP A 103 9.18 -3.74 -7.56
CA TRP A 103 8.57 -3.56 -8.87
C TRP A 103 7.96 -2.17 -8.99
N ALA A 104 7.97 -1.63 -10.21
CA ALA A 104 7.20 -0.45 -10.54
C ALA A 104 5.69 -0.74 -10.34
N PRO A 105 4.88 0.28 -10.01
CA PRO A 105 3.45 0.13 -9.86
C PRO A 105 2.80 -0.30 -11.19
N LEU A 106 1.66 -0.97 -11.07
CA LEU A 106 0.82 -1.25 -12.22
C LEU A 106 0.20 0.05 -12.75
N PRO A 107 -0.23 0.06 -14.02
CA PRO A 107 -1.01 1.16 -14.57
C PRO A 107 -2.27 1.45 -13.74
N LEU A 108 -2.62 2.73 -13.63
CA LEU A 108 -3.62 3.21 -12.67
C LEU A 108 -5.05 2.87 -13.11
N THR A 109 -5.77 2.13 -12.28
CA THR A 109 -7.20 1.81 -12.45
C THR A 109 -8.08 2.75 -11.64
N THR A 110 -9.39 2.77 -11.91
CA THR A 110 -10.35 3.60 -11.15
C THR A 110 -10.36 3.29 -9.66
N VAL A 111 -10.26 2.00 -9.31
CA VAL A 111 -10.28 1.56 -7.91
C VAL A 111 -9.01 2.01 -7.19
N GLU A 112 -7.84 1.85 -7.82
CA GLU A 112 -6.57 2.30 -7.22
C GLU A 112 -6.50 3.82 -7.13
N LEU A 113 -6.97 4.56 -8.14
CA LEU A 113 -7.12 6.02 -8.06
C LEU A 113 -7.94 6.44 -6.83
N GLN A 114 -9.14 5.87 -6.65
CA GLN A 114 -10.01 6.21 -5.53
C GLN A 114 -9.37 5.87 -4.17
N LYS A 115 -8.68 4.72 -4.07
CA LYS A 115 -7.95 4.32 -2.86
C LYS A 115 -6.81 5.27 -2.55
N ASP A 116 -5.99 5.62 -3.53
CA ASP A 116 -4.85 6.52 -3.36
C ASP A 116 -5.30 7.94 -3.03
N CYS A 117 -6.35 8.44 -3.69
CA CYS A 117 -6.96 9.72 -3.34
C CYS A 117 -7.47 9.77 -1.90
N SER A 118 -8.12 8.70 -1.43
CA SER A 118 -8.56 8.63 -0.04
C SER A 118 -7.38 8.50 0.95
N ARG A 119 -6.37 7.69 0.61
CA ARG A 119 -5.22 7.40 1.48
C ARG A 119 -4.30 8.60 1.64
N PHE A 120 -3.93 9.24 0.53
CA PHE A 120 -2.91 10.30 0.49
C PHE A 120 -3.52 11.69 0.54
N PHE A 121 -4.62 11.94 -0.17
CA PHE A 121 -5.20 13.28 -0.32
C PHE A 121 -6.45 13.51 0.55
N ARG A 122 -6.96 12.48 1.23
CA ARG A 122 -8.19 12.54 2.05
C ARG A 122 -9.44 12.97 1.28
N ILE A 123 -9.45 12.70 -0.02
CA ILE A 123 -10.59 13.01 -0.91
C ILE A 123 -11.55 11.81 -0.93
N SER A 124 -12.86 12.06 -0.91
CA SER A 124 -13.85 10.98 -1.01
C SER A 124 -13.79 10.32 -2.40
N ALA A 125 -14.18 9.04 -2.49
CA ALA A 125 -14.16 8.33 -3.78
C ALA A 125 -15.03 9.01 -4.86
N LYS A 126 -16.15 9.62 -4.45
CA LYS A 126 -17.03 10.40 -5.33
C LYS A 126 -16.32 11.64 -5.85
N ASP A 127 -15.80 12.47 -4.94
CA ASP A 127 -15.17 13.74 -5.32
C ASP A 127 -13.90 13.51 -6.17
N ALA A 128 -13.14 12.45 -5.87
CA ALA A 128 -11.99 12.04 -6.65
C ALA A 128 -12.38 11.69 -8.10
N LEU A 129 -13.48 10.95 -8.28
CA LEU A 129 -13.95 10.58 -9.61
C LEU A 129 -14.55 11.77 -10.37
N ASP A 130 -15.32 12.62 -9.68
CA ASP A 130 -15.89 13.85 -10.25
C ASP A 130 -14.76 14.81 -10.70
N ALA A 131 -13.66 14.91 -9.95
CA ALA A 131 -12.48 15.67 -10.33
C ALA A 131 -11.76 15.06 -11.55
N ALA A 132 -11.59 13.73 -11.56
CA ALA A 132 -10.98 13.03 -12.69
C ALA A 132 -11.79 13.19 -13.98
N GLU A 133 -13.12 13.20 -13.90
CA GLU A 133 -14.00 13.46 -15.04
C GLU A 133 -13.83 14.88 -15.60
N LYS A 134 -13.69 15.89 -14.74
CA LYS A 134 -13.39 17.26 -15.18
C LYS A 134 -12.05 17.34 -15.91
N LEU A 135 -11.03 16.65 -15.41
CA LEU A 135 -9.72 16.56 -16.07
C LEU A 135 -9.81 15.84 -17.43
N TYR A 136 -10.65 14.80 -17.52
CA TYR A 136 -10.91 14.10 -18.78
C TYR A 136 -11.59 15.02 -19.81
N GLN A 137 -12.60 15.77 -19.39
CA GLN A 137 -13.28 16.77 -20.24
C GLN A 137 -12.32 17.88 -20.68
N GLY A 138 -11.39 18.28 -19.81
CA GLY A 138 -10.30 19.21 -20.15
C GLY A 138 -9.21 18.62 -21.04
N GLY A 139 -9.27 17.33 -21.36
CA GLY A 139 -8.26 16.64 -22.16
C GLY A 139 -6.94 16.38 -21.43
N PHE A 140 -6.89 16.58 -20.12
CA PHE A 140 -5.70 16.36 -19.29
C PHE A 140 -5.49 14.91 -18.93
N VAL A 141 -6.58 14.14 -18.88
CA VAL A 141 -6.48 12.70 -18.67
C VAL A 141 -7.29 11.91 -19.66
N SER A 142 -6.93 10.65 -19.85
CA SER A 142 -7.81 9.69 -20.53
C SER A 142 -8.88 9.15 -19.58
N TYR A 143 -9.83 8.36 -20.12
CA TYR A 143 -11.10 8.06 -19.46
C TYR A 143 -10.91 7.43 -18.06
N PRO A 144 -11.43 8.05 -16.98
CA PRO A 144 -11.07 7.70 -15.60
C PRO A 144 -11.90 6.54 -15.02
N ARG A 145 -12.81 5.94 -15.80
CA ARG A 145 -13.65 4.78 -15.42
C ARG A 145 -13.21 3.54 -16.20
N THR A 146 -12.15 2.89 -15.72
CA THR A 146 -11.49 1.76 -16.36
C THR A 146 -10.98 0.75 -15.34
N GLU A 147 -11.12 -0.52 -15.68
CA GLU A 147 -10.57 -1.66 -14.92
C GLU A 147 -9.27 -2.18 -15.55
N THR A 148 -8.84 -1.60 -16.67
CA THR A 148 -7.63 -2.03 -17.38
C THR A 148 -6.37 -1.56 -16.68
N ASP A 149 -5.52 -2.52 -16.34
CA ASP A 149 -4.22 -2.35 -15.70
C ASP A 149 -3.06 -2.73 -16.66
N SER A 150 -3.28 -2.62 -17.97
CA SER A 150 -2.28 -2.88 -19.00
C SER A 150 -2.26 -1.79 -20.07
N PHE A 151 -1.07 -1.43 -20.54
CA PHE A 151 -0.92 -0.53 -21.69
C PHE A 151 -1.02 -1.33 -23.00
N PRO A 152 -1.79 -0.87 -23.99
CA PRO A 152 -1.77 -1.46 -25.33
C PRO A 152 -0.35 -1.45 -25.91
N ALA A 153 0.07 -2.56 -26.54
CA ALA A 153 1.43 -2.67 -27.09
C ALA A 153 1.74 -1.63 -28.19
N ALA A 154 0.70 -1.17 -28.90
CA ALA A 154 0.82 -0.14 -29.95
C ALA A 154 0.96 1.30 -29.41
N MET A 155 0.82 1.50 -28.10
CA MET A 155 0.87 2.83 -27.50
C MET A 155 2.31 3.27 -27.24
N ASP A 156 2.69 4.45 -27.75
CA ASP A 156 4.01 5.02 -27.48
C ASP A 156 4.03 5.74 -26.12
N LEU A 157 4.50 5.04 -25.09
CA LEU A 157 4.64 5.59 -23.74
C LEU A 157 5.73 6.66 -23.64
N LYS A 158 6.73 6.64 -24.52
CA LYS A 158 7.83 7.62 -24.47
C LYS A 158 7.35 9.00 -24.87
N GLU A 159 6.40 9.09 -25.81
CA GLU A 159 5.78 10.36 -26.21
C GLU A 159 5.11 11.04 -25.00
N PHE A 160 4.34 10.28 -24.20
CA PHE A 160 3.71 10.82 -23.00
C PHE A 160 4.72 11.26 -21.94
N ILE A 161 5.81 10.51 -21.74
CA ILE A 161 6.88 10.89 -20.80
C ILE A 161 7.56 12.18 -21.29
N GLN A 162 7.77 12.33 -22.60
CA GLN A 162 8.41 13.52 -23.17
C GLN A 162 7.58 14.78 -22.91
N LYS A 163 6.24 14.69 -22.98
CA LYS A 163 5.34 15.80 -22.62
C LYS A 163 5.45 16.23 -21.14
N GLN A 164 5.96 15.36 -20.26
CA GLN A 164 6.13 15.66 -18.82
C GLN A 164 7.48 16.29 -18.46
N THR A 165 8.42 16.37 -19.42
CA THR A 165 9.75 16.97 -19.23
C THR A 165 9.75 18.45 -18.80
N PRO A 166 8.77 19.30 -19.16
CA PRO A 166 8.75 20.70 -18.72
C PRO A 166 8.39 20.90 -17.24
N SER A 167 7.90 19.87 -16.54
CA SER A 167 7.50 20.01 -15.14
C SER A 167 8.70 20.29 -14.22
N ALA A 168 8.59 21.32 -13.37
CA ALA A 168 9.63 21.64 -12.39
C ALA A 168 9.82 20.56 -11.31
N ALA A 169 8.77 19.82 -10.97
CA ALA A 169 8.80 18.86 -9.86
C ALA A 169 9.36 17.48 -10.26
N TRP A 170 9.08 17.02 -11.49
CA TRP A 170 9.47 15.67 -11.95
C TRP A 170 10.07 15.63 -13.36
N GLY A 171 10.26 16.79 -14.02
CA GLY A 171 10.79 16.85 -15.38
C GLY A 171 12.18 16.23 -15.53
N GLN A 172 13.04 16.39 -14.53
CA GLN A 172 14.36 15.73 -14.53
C GLN A 172 14.24 14.19 -14.51
N TYR A 173 13.29 13.65 -13.73
CA TYR A 173 13.05 12.21 -13.70
C TYR A 173 12.50 11.70 -15.05
N ALA A 174 11.60 12.46 -15.69
CA ALA A 174 11.10 12.14 -17.03
C ALA A 174 12.22 12.15 -18.08
N ASN A 175 13.12 13.15 -18.04
CA ASN A 175 14.29 13.21 -18.91
C ASN A 175 15.24 12.01 -18.72
N ASP A 176 15.47 11.61 -17.47
CA ASP A 176 16.28 10.44 -17.14
C ASP A 176 15.71 9.14 -17.69
N LEU A 177 14.39 8.97 -17.70
CA LEU A 177 13.74 7.79 -18.27
C LEU A 177 13.97 7.68 -19.79
N ILE A 178 14.02 8.80 -20.50
CA ILE A 178 14.20 8.83 -21.95
C ILE A 178 15.68 8.68 -22.33
N ASN A 179 16.57 9.42 -21.65
CA ASN A 179 17.96 9.59 -22.07
C ASN A 179 18.90 8.53 -21.49
N VAL A 180 18.58 7.92 -20.34
CA VAL A 180 19.47 6.93 -19.71
C VAL A 180 19.09 5.51 -20.18
N PRO A 181 20.00 4.77 -20.84
CA PRO A 181 19.72 3.42 -21.30
C PRO A 181 19.41 2.49 -20.12
N GLY A 182 18.31 1.73 -20.23
CA GLY A 182 17.89 0.75 -19.23
C GLY A 182 17.11 1.30 -18.03
N LYS A 183 16.91 2.62 -17.91
CA LYS A 183 16.03 3.22 -16.89
C LYS A 183 14.56 3.04 -17.23
N PHE A 184 14.15 3.30 -18.47
CA PHE A 184 12.80 3.00 -18.92
C PHE A 184 12.61 1.49 -19.10
N ARG A 185 11.58 0.96 -18.46
CA ARG A 185 11.12 -0.42 -18.63
C ARG A 185 9.64 -0.38 -18.95
N GLN A 186 9.21 -1.18 -19.93
CA GLN A 186 7.80 -1.26 -20.25
C GLN A 186 7.03 -1.80 -19.03
N PRO A 187 5.97 -1.10 -18.59
CA PRO A 187 5.16 -1.56 -17.48
C PRO A 187 4.58 -2.95 -17.79
N ARG A 188 4.50 -3.78 -16.76
CA ARG A 188 3.83 -5.09 -16.87
C ARG A 188 2.33 -4.87 -17.03
N GLY A 189 1.70 -5.73 -17.80
CA GLY A 189 0.25 -5.80 -17.91
C GLY A 189 -0.18 -7.26 -17.94
N ASP A 190 -1.22 -7.60 -17.20
CA ASP A 190 -1.82 -8.92 -17.23
C ASP A 190 -2.97 -8.90 -18.27
N PHE A 191 -2.76 -9.58 -19.40
CA PHE A 191 -3.72 -9.80 -20.52
C PHE A 191 -4.19 -8.58 -21.36
N LEU A 192 -4.64 -8.85 -22.60
CA LEU A 192 -5.06 -7.92 -23.68
C LEU A 192 -6.53 -8.19 -24.11
N PRO A 193 -7.25 -7.32 -24.87
CA PRO A 193 -7.03 -5.88 -25.15
C PRO A 193 -8.31 -4.99 -25.00
N VAL A 194 -8.14 -3.66 -25.20
CA VAL A 194 -9.16 -2.65 -25.56
C VAL A 194 -10.01 -2.02 -24.44
N VAL A 195 -9.40 -1.19 -23.58
CA VAL A 195 -10.10 -0.03 -22.97
C VAL A 195 -9.11 1.13 -22.80
N ARG A 196 -9.56 2.38 -22.99
CA ARG A 196 -8.75 3.57 -22.65
C ARG A 196 -8.52 3.60 -21.14
N MET A 197 -7.25 3.61 -20.75
CA MET A 197 -6.79 3.76 -19.37
C MET A 197 -6.98 5.21 -18.88
N MET A 198 -6.59 5.55 -17.65
CA MET A 198 -6.41 6.93 -17.16
C MET A 198 -4.92 7.31 -17.21
N GLN A 199 -4.55 8.19 -18.12
CA GLN A 199 -3.20 8.72 -18.35
C GLN A 199 -3.26 10.22 -18.16
N LEU A 200 -2.21 10.88 -17.66
CA LEU A 200 -2.10 12.33 -17.79
C LEU A 200 -1.57 12.70 -19.18
N ASP A 201 -2.43 13.23 -20.04
CA ASP A 201 -2.07 13.92 -21.28
C ASP A 201 -2.14 15.42 -21.02
N LEU A 202 -1.07 16.02 -20.48
CA LEU A 202 -1.01 17.48 -20.33
C LEU A 202 -0.91 18.11 -21.72
N LYS A 203 -2.05 18.43 -22.33
CA LYS A 203 -2.14 19.54 -23.26
C LYS A 203 -2.26 20.81 -22.42
N LEU A 204 -1.21 21.64 -22.47
CA LEU A 204 -1.15 23.01 -21.94
C LEU A 204 -1.06 23.13 -20.41
N LEU A 205 0.18 23.02 -19.92
CA LEU A 205 0.75 24.11 -19.11
C LEU A 205 1.74 24.86 -20.00
#